data_AF-A0A357EHQ5-F1
#
_entry.id   AF-A0A357EHQ5-F1
#
_cell.length_a   1.000
_cell.length_b   1.000
_cell.length_c   1.000
_cell.angle_alpha   90.00
_cell.angle_beta   90.00
_cell.angle_gamma   90.00
#
_symmetry.space_group_name_H-M   'P 1'
#
loop_
_entity.id
_entity.type
_entity.pdbx_description
1 polymer ?
#
loop_
_entity_poly.entity_id
_entity_poly.type
_entity_poly.pdbx_seq_one_letter_code
_entity_poly.pdbx_strand_id
1 'polypeptide(L)'
;KLIAAASRMKQDGWWLEGLDQPERRKAMKSRLAWEMIGSIIQVPRALKTFYIEVMRRKHDDHVASHSHPLNQLFHLLSSSVFIYCYFLIFTDLTTAVTASLAALFVRQFGHALVEPPCHDKEELLLGFNTPNKTMIVSAYCLIPLANMLAAGSWTVAAFLERWPVIAQQWWGLTLVVVLGRVAYLAWLHDFRTSMIWFVKLITDPFTDIKAYLPRSAREWRAFLPPYGLPEMSQKH
;
A
#
# COMPACT_ATOMS: atom_id res chain seq x y z
N LYS A 1 22.62 33.50 16.56
CA LYS A 1 22.92 32.90 17.89
C LYS A 1 23.63 31.55 17.78
N LEU A 2 23.15 30.61 16.96
CA LEU A 2 23.81 29.30 16.73
C LEU A 2 25.22 29.38 16.11
N ILE A 3 25.43 30.24 15.13
CA ILE A 3 26.74 30.43 14.47
C ILE A 3 27.80 30.96 15.46
N ALA A 4 27.39 31.85 16.38
CA ALA A 4 28.26 32.40 17.41
C ALA A 4 28.57 31.41 18.56
N ALA A 5 27.75 30.37 18.72
CA ALA A 5 28.04 29.25 19.63
C ALA A 5 29.01 28.27 18.96
N ALA A 6 28.76 27.92 17.69
CA ALA A 6 29.65 27.05 16.91
C ALA A 6 31.07 27.62 16.75
N SER A 7 31.21 28.94 16.61
CA SER A 7 32.51 29.59 16.51
C SER A 7 33.27 29.63 17.84
N ARG A 8 32.57 29.71 18.99
CA ARG A 8 33.19 29.66 20.33
C ARG A 8 33.65 28.26 20.70
N MET A 9 32.82 27.25 20.41
CA MET A 9 33.20 25.85 20.56
C MET A 9 34.45 25.48 19.74
N LYS A 10 34.73 26.21 18.65
CA LYS A 10 35.96 26.06 17.85
C LYS A 10 37.20 26.58 18.52
N GLN A 11 37.07 27.67 19.28
CA GLN A 11 38.16 28.24 20.06
C GLN A 11 38.44 27.44 21.34
N ASP A 12 37.43 26.81 21.93
CA ASP A 12 37.54 26.08 23.20
C ASP A 12 38.15 24.67 23.07
N GLY A 13 38.61 24.26 21.88
CA GLY A 13 39.34 23.00 21.69
C GLY A 13 38.55 21.72 22.06
N TRP A 14 37.23 21.80 22.15
CA TRP A 14 36.36 20.68 22.61
C TRP A 14 36.28 19.51 21.61
N TRP A 15 36.89 19.66 20.43
CA TRP A 15 37.02 18.57 19.48
C TRP A 15 38.20 17.72 19.90
N LEU A 16 37.90 16.50 20.35
CA LEU A 16 38.85 15.43 20.60
C LEU A 16 39.84 15.30 19.42
N GLU A 17 40.99 15.98 19.51
CA GLU A 17 42.16 15.71 18.69
C GLU A 17 42.62 14.29 19.04
N GLY A 18 42.28 13.33 18.18
CA GLY A 18 42.61 11.91 18.36
C GLY A 18 41.50 10.93 18.00
N LEU A 19 40.27 11.38 17.72
CA LEU A 19 39.18 10.51 17.25
C LEU A 19 38.69 10.93 15.87
N ASP A 20 39.58 10.88 14.88
CA ASP A 20 39.18 11.05 13.48
C ASP A 20 38.36 9.84 13.03
N GLN A 21 37.05 9.91 13.23
CA GLN A 21 36.08 8.95 12.70
C GLN A 21 35.39 9.56 11.48
N PRO A 22 35.99 9.44 10.28
CA PRO A 22 35.46 10.04 9.05
C PRO A 22 34.02 9.61 8.74
N GLU A 23 33.64 8.39 9.11
CA GLU A 23 32.28 7.89 8.95
C GLU A 23 31.25 8.63 9.82
N ARG A 24 31.54 8.89 11.10
CA ARG A 24 30.65 9.69 11.96
C ARG A 24 30.51 11.11 11.44
N ARG A 25 31.58 11.69 10.90
CA ARG A 25 31.57 13.02 10.31
C ARG A 25 30.68 13.09 9.07
N LYS A 26 30.73 12.06 8.21
CA LYS A 26 29.85 11.92 7.03
C LYS A 26 28.39 11.75 7.43
N ALA A 27 28.11 10.90 8.42
CA ALA A 27 26.76 10.70 8.97
C ALA A 27 26.20 11.97 9.64
N MET A 28 27.06 12.73 10.33
CA MET A 28 26.66 13.99 10.96
C MET A 28 26.39 15.07 9.91
N LYS A 29 27.24 15.18 8.87
CA LYS A 29 27.01 16.10 7.73
C LYS A 29 25.74 15.77 6.96
N SER A 30 25.45 14.50 6.71
CA SER A 30 24.20 14.10 6.03
C SER A 30 22.98 14.41 6.87
N ARG A 31 23.03 14.17 8.18
CA ARG A 31 21.96 14.52 9.12
C ARG A 31 21.73 16.04 9.16
N LEU A 32 22.80 16.83 9.22
CA LEU A 32 22.72 18.29 9.21
C LEU A 32 22.15 18.82 7.89
N ALA A 33 22.55 18.24 6.76
CA ALA A 33 21.99 18.58 5.45
C ALA A 33 20.48 18.30 5.38
N TRP A 34 20.04 17.16 5.91
CA TRP A 34 18.62 16.82 6.03
C TRP A 34 17.85 17.76 6.98
N GLU A 35 18.43 18.13 8.11
CA GLU A 35 17.84 19.10 9.05
C GLU A 35 17.74 20.49 8.43
N MET A 36 18.74 20.93 7.66
CA MET A 36 18.69 22.19 6.92
C MET A 36 17.63 22.17 5.82
N ILE A 37 17.58 21.12 5.00
CA ILE A 37 16.55 20.94 3.96
C ILE A 37 15.16 20.94 4.60
N GLY A 38 14.98 20.20 5.71
CA GLY A 38 13.73 20.16 6.47
C GLY A 38 13.35 21.50 7.09
N SER A 39 14.33 22.34 7.47
CA SER A 39 14.09 23.70 7.97
C SER A 39 13.69 24.69 6.86
N ILE A 40 14.15 24.45 5.63
CA ILE A 40 13.83 25.25 4.45
C ILE A 40 12.44 24.89 3.91
N ILE A 41 12.07 23.61 3.96
CA ILE A 41 10.74 23.13 3.55
C ILE A 41 9.79 23.25 4.74
N GLN A 42 9.25 24.45 4.97
CA GLN A 42 8.11 24.60 5.87
C GLN A 42 6.87 23.96 5.24
N VAL A 43 6.61 22.69 5.58
CA VAL A 43 5.37 22.02 5.15
C VAL A 43 4.18 22.80 5.72
N PRO A 44 3.24 23.28 4.87
CA PRO A 44 2.06 23.97 5.34
C PRO A 44 1.29 23.13 6.37
N ARG A 45 0.77 23.75 7.43
CA ARG A 45 0.01 23.04 8.49
C ARG A 45 -1.11 22.18 7.90
N ALA A 46 -1.78 22.67 6.85
CA ALA A 46 -2.82 21.94 6.13
C ALA A 46 -2.33 20.61 5.54
N LEU A 47 -1.16 20.59 4.89
CA LEU A 47 -0.55 19.36 4.37
C LEU A 47 -0.20 18.39 5.49
N LYS A 48 0.36 18.89 6.60
CA LYS A 48 0.69 18.06 7.76
C LYS A 48 -0.56 17.37 8.33
N THR A 49 -1.64 18.12 8.53
CA THR A 49 -2.91 17.56 9.03
C THR A 49 -3.53 16.60 8.03
N PHE A 50 -3.44 16.88 6.73
CA PHE A 50 -3.88 15.96 5.67
C PHE A 50 -3.13 14.63 5.72
N TYR A 51 -1.79 14.68 5.77
CA TYR A 51 -0.95 13.48 5.87
C TYR A 51 -1.25 12.67 7.13
N ILE A 52 -1.35 13.33 8.29
CA ILE A 52 -1.70 12.67 9.56
C ILE A 52 -3.03 11.94 9.42
N GLU A 53 -4.03 12.57 8.80
CA GLU A 53 -5.34 11.96 8.60
C GLU A 53 -5.28 10.75 7.65
N VAL A 54 -4.52 10.83 6.54
CA VAL A 54 -4.28 9.67 5.67
C VAL A 54 -3.65 8.51 6.45
N MET A 55 -2.61 8.77 7.25
CA MET A 55 -1.94 7.74 8.04
C MET A 55 -2.84 7.17 9.14
N ARG A 56 -3.67 8.01 9.78
CA ARG A 56 -4.67 7.57 10.75
C ARG A 56 -5.65 6.58 10.11
N ARG A 57 -6.19 6.91 8.92
CA ARG A 57 -7.11 6.01 8.21
C ARG A 57 -6.47 4.69 7.79
N LYS A 58 -5.16 4.67 7.48
CA LYS A 58 -4.43 3.42 7.22
C LYS A 58 -4.31 2.57 8.49
N HIS A 59 -4.02 3.21 9.62
CA HIS A 59 -3.96 2.53 10.90
C HIS A 59 -5.32 1.95 11.32
N ASP A 60 -6.39 2.74 11.19
CA ASP A 60 -7.76 2.30 11.50
C ASP A 60 -8.14 1.08 10.63
N ASP A 61 -7.81 1.10 9.34
CA ASP A 61 -8.01 0.00 8.41
C ASP A 61 -7.19 -1.25 8.77
N HIS A 62 -5.94 -1.07 9.22
CA HIS A 62 -5.10 -2.17 9.70
C HIS A 62 -5.74 -2.89 10.89
N VAL A 63 -6.17 -2.13 11.90
CA VAL A 63 -6.80 -2.68 13.11
C VAL A 63 -8.16 -3.31 12.80
N ALA A 64 -8.91 -2.76 11.84
CA ALA A 64 -10.23 -3.25 11.48
C ALA A 64 -10.19 -4.53 10.64
N SER A 65 -9.22 -4.68 9.72
CA SER A 65 -9.29 -5.72 8.68
C SER A 65 -7.95 -6.34 8.25
N HIS A 66 -6.86 -6.17 9.02
CA HIS A 66 -5.52 -6.68 8.67
C HIS A 66 -4.73 -7.23 9.88
N SER A 67 -5.39 -7.85 10.86
CA SER A 67 -4.74 -8.33 12.08
C SER A 67 -4.06 -9.70 11.91
N HIS A 68 -4.52 -10.51 10.95
CA HIS A 68 -4.08 -11.89 10.76
C HIS A 68 -2.82 -11.94 9.86
N PRO A 69 -1.74 -12.64 10.27
CA PRO A 69 -0.48 -12.70 9.52
C PRO A 69 -0.66 -13.16 8.07
N LEU A 70 -1.46 -14.19 7.81
CA LEU A 70 -1.71 -14.64 6.43
C LEU A 70 -2.34 -13.55 5.54
N ASN A 71 -3.25 -12.74 6.08
CA ASN A 71 -3.84 -11.63 5.33
C ASN A 71 -2.78 -10.53 5.09
N GLN A 72 -1.94 -10.23 6.09
CA GLN A 72 -0.80 -9.32 5.93
C GLN A 72 0.18 -9.78 4.84
N LEU A 73 0.42 -11.09 4.71
CA LEU A 73 1.23 -11.66 3.62
C LEU A 73 0.57 -11.45 2.26
N PHE A 74 -0.74 -11.68 2.13
CA PHE A 74 -1.47 -11.40 0.89
C PHE A 74 -1.42 -9.92 0.51
N HIS A 75 -1.49 -9.02 1.49
CA HIS A 75 -1.27 -7.60 1.28
C HIS A 75 0.15 -7.28 0.81
N LEU A 76 1.17 -7.90 1.41
CA LEU A 76 2.57 -7.72 1.02
C LEU A 76 2.81 -8.17 -0.42
N LEU A 77 2.33 -9.37 -0.78
CA LEU A 77 2.47 -9.94 -2.12
C LEU A 77 1.73 -9.10 -3.17
N SER A 78 0.45 -8.83 -2.93
CA SER A 78 -0.37 -8.02 -3.86
C SER A 78 0.18 -6.61 -4.02
N SER A 79 0.64 -5.97 -2.94
CA SER A 79 1.23 -4.63 -2.98
C SER A 79 2.52 -4.58 -3.79
N SER A 80 3.35 -5.62 -3.71
CA SER A 80 4.56 -5.72 -4.53
C SER A 80 4.22 -5.74 -6.03
N VAL A 81 3.17 -6.50 -6.40
CA VAL A 81 2.66 -6.55 -7.77
C VAL A 81 2.06 -5.21 -8.19
N PHE A 82 1.26 -4.56 -7.35
CA PHE A 82 0.68 -3.24 -7.67
C PHE A 82 1.75 -2.17 -7.93
N ILE A 83 2.81 -2.13 -7.12
CA ILE A 83 3.93 -1.20 -7.34
C ILE A 83 4.57 -1.45 -8.70
N TYR A 84 4.82 -2.71 -9.08
CA TYR A 84 5.33 -3.02 -10.41
C TYR A 84 4.35 -2.60 -11.53
N CYS A 85 3.05 -2.82 -11.33
CA CYS A 85 2.02 -2.43 -12.28
C CYS A 85 1.89 -0.92 -12.47
N TYR A 86 2.21 -0.10 -11.45
CA TYR A 86 2.26 1.37 -11.60
C TYR A 86 3.27 1.83 -12.64
N PHE A 87 4.35 1.08 -12.86
CA PHE A 87 5.29 1.36 -13.95
C PHE A 87 4.79 0.73 -15.25
N LEU A 88 4.33 -0.52 -15.19
CA LEU A 88 3.97 -1.30 -16.37
C LEU A 88 2.76 -0.72 -17.13
N ILE A 89 1.86 -0.02 -16.45
CA ILE A 89 0.67 0.59 -17.07
C ILE A 89 1.01 1.53 -18.24
N PHE A 90 2.22 2.11 -18.25
CA PHE A 90 2.68 3.03 -19.30
C PHE A 90 3.39 2.33 -20.47
N THR A 91 3.71 1.04 -20.35
CA THR A 91 4.47 0.29 -21.36
C THR A 91 3.72 -0.93 -21.89
N ASP A 92 3.00 -1.65 -21.03
CA ASP A 92 2.16 -2.79 -21.36
C ASP A 92 0.91 -2.80 -20.48
N LEU A 93 -0.15 -2.16 -20.99
CA LEU A 93 -1.44 -2.07 -20.32
C LEU A 93 -2.04 -3.45 -20.03
N THR A 94 -1.94 -4.38 -20.98
CA THR A 94 -2.57 -5.70 -20.87
C THR A 94 -1.98 -6.47 -19.71
N THR A 95 -0.64 -6.53 -19.62
CA THR A 95 0.05 -7.21 -18.52
C THR A 95 -0.15 -6.48 -17.20
N ALA A 96 -0.08 -5.14 -17.19
CA ALA A 96 -0.27 -4.34 -15.98
C ALA A 96 -1.64 -4.59 -15.34
N VAL A 97 -2.70 -4.51 -16.14
CA VAL A 97 -4.07 -4.67 -15.64
C VAL A 97 -4.32 -6.12 -15.24
N THR A 98 -3.88 -7.09 -16.05
CA THR A 98 -3.97 -8.52 -15.72
C THR A 98 -3.32 -8.84 -14.38
N ALA A 99 -2.06 -8.44 -14.19
CA ALA A 99 -1.30 -8.71 -12.98
C ALA A 99 -1.90 -7.98 -11.78
N SER A 100 -2.33 -6.73 -11.97
CA SER A 100 -2.99 -5.96 -10.91
C SER A 100 -4.33 -6.56 -10.48
N LEU A 101 -5.09 -7.16 -11.42
CA LEU A 101 -6.35 -7.80 -11.12
C LEU A 101 -6.15 -9.13 -10.40
N ALA A 102 -5.14 -9.92 -10.80
CA ALA A 102 -4.72 -11.11 -10.05
C ALA A 102 -4.31 -10.74 -8.60
N ALA A 103 -3.54 -9.66 -8.43
CA ALA A 103 -3.17 -9.13 -7.12
C ALA A 103 -4.39 -8.66 -6.31
N LEU A 104 -5.37 -8.02 -6.96
CA LEU A 104 -6.63 -7.64 -6.34
C LEU A 104 -7.37 -8.87 -5.80
N PHE A 105 -7.49 -9.94 -6.60
CA PHE A 105 -8.15 -11.17 -6.15
C PHE A 105 -7.46 -11.82 -4.96
N VAL A 106 -6.13 -11.83 -4.91
CA VAL A 106 -5.37 -12.32 -3.74
C VAL A 106 -5.73 -11.52 -2.48
N ARG A 107 -5.84 -10.19 -2.59
CA ARG A 107 -6.25 -9.31 -1.48
C ARG A 107 -7.70 -9.59 -1.05
N GLN A 108 -8.61 -9.74 -2.00
CA GLN A 108 -10.02 -10.02 -1.72
C GLN A 108 -10.21 -11.41 -1.10
N PHE A 109 -9.42 -12.39 -1.48
CA PHE A 109 -9.40 -13.71 -0.84
C PHE A 109 -8.99 -13.61 0.64
N GLY A 110 -7.97 -12.82 0.95
CA GLY A 110 -7.56 -12.53 2.33
C GLY A 110 -8.67 -11.93 3.17
N HIS A 111 -9.31 -10.87 2.65
CA HIS A 111 -10.46 -10.23 3.30
C HIS A 111 -11.68 -11.15 3.44
N ALA A 112 -11.94 -12.02 2.46
CA ALA A 112 -13.15 -12.85 2.47
C ALA A 112 -13.01 -14.10 3.35
N LEU A 113 -11.84 -14.74 3.35
CA LEU A 113 -11.67 -16.07 3.95
C LEU A 113 -10.77 -16.09 5.19
N VAL A 114 -9.80 -15.18 5.30
CA VAL A 114 -8.86 -15.16 6.43
C VAL A 114 -9.35 -14.22 7.52
N GLU A 115 -9.84 -13.04 7.14
CA GLU A 115 -10.39 -12.06 8.07
C GLU A 115 -11.76 -11.55 7.59
N PRO A 116 -12.81 -12.39 7.69
CA PRO A 116 -14.15 -11.99 7.28
C PRO A 116 -14.55 -10.69 7.98
N PRO A 117 -15.18 -9.77 7.24
CA PRO A 117 -15.46 -8.43 7.72
C PRO A 117 -16.33 -8.45 8.98
N CYS A 118 -15.87 -7.75 10.01
CA CYS A 118 -16.67 -7.46 11.20
C CYS A 118 -17.51 -6.20 10.91
N HIS A 119 -18.82 -6.39 10.71
CA HIS A 119 -19.77 -5.34 10.32
C HIS A 119 -19.62 -4.05 11.13
N ASP A 120 -19.45 -4.16 12.45
CA ASP A 120 -19.38 -3.02 13.38
C ASP A 120 -18.13 -2.13 13.18
N LYS A 121 -17.05 -2.69 12.65
CA LYS A 121 -15.78 -1.96 12.43
C LYS A 121 -15.66 -1.41 11.02
N GLU A 122 -16.37 -1.99 10.04
CA GLU A 122 -16.34 -1.52 8.65
C GLU A 122 -17.08 -0.17 8.47
N GLU A 123 -18.14 0.11 9.24
CA GLU A 123 -18.91 1.36 9.12
C GLU A 123 -18.09 2.62 9.42
N LEU A 124 -17.03 2.48 10.23
CA LEU A 124 -16.12 3.58 10.57
C LEU A 124 -15.11 3.89 9.44
N LEU A 125 -14.98 2.99 8.45
CA LEU A 125 -14.06 3.13 7.33
C LEU A 125 -14.75 3.88 6.19
N LEU A 126 -14.09 4.88 5.61
CA LEU A 126 -14.53 5.56 4.37
C LEU A 126 -14.42 4.64 3.13
N GLY A 127 -14.28 3.34 3.33
CA GLY A 127 -14.07 2.32 2.31
C GLY A 127 -15.37 1.75 1.75
N PHE A 128 -15.25 0.83 0.80
CA PHE A 128 -16.40 0.04 0.37
C PHE A 128 -16.86 -0.84 1.53
N ASN A 129 -18.17 -0.88 1.78
CA ASN A 129 -18.74 -1.94 2.59
C ASN A 129 -18.64 -3.27 1.83
N THR A 130 -18.76 -4.37 2.55
CA THR A 130 -18.68 -5.72 1.99
C THR A 130 -19.55 -5.94 0.74
N PRO A 131 -20.84 -5.55 0.70
CA PRO A 131 -21.67 -5.69 -0.51
C PRO A 131 -21.12 -4.93 -1.74
N ASN A 132 -20.65 -3.71 -1.56
CA ASN A 132 -20.08 -2.93 -2.66
C ASN A 132 -18.76 -3.53 -3.17
N LYS A 133 -17.92 -4.07 -2.27
CA LYS A 133 -16.71 -4.81 -2.66
C LYS A 133 -17.07 -6.01 -3.54
N THR A 134 -18.06 -6.80 -3.12
CA THR A 134 -18.52 -7.97 -3.87
C THR A 134 -19.05 -7.58 -5.25
N MET A 135 -19.89 -6.54 -5.35
CA MET A 135 -20.41 -6.08 -6.65
C MET A 135 -19.30 -5.66 -7.62
N ILE A 136 -18.29 -4.95 -7.14
CA ILE A 136 -17.13 -4.54 -7.97
C ILE A 136 -16.36 -5.77 -8.47
N VAL A 137 -16.06 -6.72 -7.58
CA VAL A 137 -15.35 -7.95 -7.95
C VAL A 137 -16.15 -8.76 -8.96
N SER A 138 -17.47 -8.89 -8.77
CA SER A 138 -18.36 -9.53 -9.74
C SER A 138 -18.32 -8.84 -11.10
N ALA A 139 -18.32 -7.50 -11.15
CA ALA A 139 -18.23 -6.75 -12.40
C ALA A 139 -16.94 -7.06 -13.19
N TYR A 140 -15.79 -7.20 -12.50
CA TYR A 140 -14.55 -7.63 -13.16
C TYR A 140 -14.66 -9.04 -13.75
N CYS A 141 -15.28 -9.98 -13.02
CA CYS A 141 -15.46 -11.36 -13.49
C CYS A 141 -16.41 -11.47 -14.69
N LEU A 142 -17.38 -10.55 -14.83
CA LEU A 142 -18.33 -10.56 -15.94
C LEU A 142 -17.73 -10.10 -17.27
N ILE A 143 -16.67 -9.28 -17.24
CA ILE A 143 -16.07 -8.72 -18.47
C ILE A 143 -15.54 -9.82 -19.42
N PRO A 144 -14.73 -10.81 -18.97
CA PRO A 144 -14.32 -11.91 -19.83
C PRO A 144 -15.49 -12.72 -20.37
N LEU A 145 -16.50 -12.99 -19.53
CA LEU A 145 -17.67 -13.78 -19.91
C LEU A 145 -18.48 -13.07 -21.02
N ALA A 146 -18.71 -11.77 -20.88
CA ALA A 146 -19.38 -10.97 -21.89
C ALA A 146 -18.61 -10.97 -23.22
N ASN A 147 -17.27 -10.93 -23.18
CA ASN A 147 -16.43 -11.01 -24.38
C ASN A 147 -16.51 -12.38 -25.07
N MET A 148 -16.57 -13.47 -24.30
CA MET A 148 -16.72 -14.83 -24.85
C MET A 148 -18.10 -15.07 -25.43
N LEU A 149 -19.15 -14.56 -24.78
CA LEU A 149 -20.51 -14.57 -25.34
C LEU A 149 -20.56 -13.79 -26.66
N ALA A 150 -19.95 -12.60 -26.72
CA ALA A 150 -19.87 -11.81 -27.94
C ALA A 150 -18.98 -12.44 -29.03
N ALA A 151 -18.06 -13.35 -28.67
CA ALA A 151 -17.25 -14.10 -29.63
C ALA A 151 -18.02 -15.25 -30.29
N GLY A 152 -19.04 -15.79 -29.62
CA GLY A 152 -19.72 -17.01 -30.06
C GLY A 152 -18.83 -18.26 -30.04
N SER A 153 -17.63 -18.18 -29.47
CA SER A 153 -16.63 -19.26 -29.40
C SER A 153 -15.95 -19.25 -28.04
N TRP A 154 -15.89 -20.42 -27.41
CA TRP A 154 -15.34 -20.63 -26.06
C TRP A 154 -13.99 -21.36 -26.08
N THR A 155 -13.25 -21.24 -27.19
CA THR A 155 -11.91 -21.83 -27.31
C THR A 155 -10.87 -20.94 -26.62
N VAL A 156 -9.75 -21.55 -26.21
CA VAL A 156 -8.61 -20.81 -25.65
C VAL A 156 -8.07 -19.79 -26.66
N ALA A 157 -8.04 -20.13 -27.95
CA ALA A 157 -7.62 -19.22 -29.01
C ALA A 157 -8.50 -17.97 -29.08
N ALA A 158 -9.83 -18.13 -29.08
CA ALA A 158 -10.77 -17.01 -29.09
C ALA A 158 -10.65 -16.14 -27.82
N PHE A 159 -10.38 -16.77 -26.67
CA PHE A 159 -10.13 -16.06 -25.43
C PHE A 159 -8.86 -15.20 -25.49
N LEU A 160 -7.74 -15.79 -25.94
CA LEU A 160 -6.46 -15.09 -26.04
C LEU A 160 -6.50 -13.95 -27.05
N GLU A 161 -7.23 -14.11 -28.16
CA GLU A 161 -7.45 -13.05 -29.15
C GLU A 161 -8.14 -11.83 -28.54
N ARG A 162 -9.08 -12.05 -27.61
CA ARG A 162 -9.81 -10.97 -26.92
C ARG A 162 -9.12 -10.45 -25.67
N TRP A 163 -8.03 -11.06 -25.24
CA TRP A 163 -7.36 -10.71 -23.99
C TRP A 163 -6.97 -9.23 -23.87
N PRO A 164 -6.41 -8.57 -24.91
CA PRO A 164 -6.12 -7.14 -24.82
C PRO A 164 -7.37 -6.27 -24.65
N VAL A 165 -8.49 -6.64 -25.30
CA VAL A 165 -9.77 -5.91 -25.19
C VAL A 165 -10.36 -6.08 -23.79
N ILE A 166 -10.32 -7.30 -23.25
CA ILE A 166 -10.72 -7.59 -21.87
C ILE A 166 -9.92 -6.75 -20.88
N ALA A 167 -8.59 -6.70 -21.04
CA ALA A 167 -7.72 -5.89 -20.18
C ALA A 167 -8.02 -4.38 -20.29
N GLN A 168 -8.31 -3.87 -21.48
CA GLN A 168 -8.71 -2.48 -21.67
C GLN A 168 -10.06 -2.17 -20.99
N GLN A 169 -11.01 -3.11 -21.01
CA GLN A 169 -12.30 -2.95 -20.33
C GLN A 169 -12.14 -3.01 -18.80
N TRP A 170 -11.30 -3.91 -18.28
CA TRP A 170 -10.93 -3.93 -16.86
C TRP A 170 -10.29 -2.61 -16.42
N TRP A 171 -9.41 -2.04 -17.24
CA TRP A 171 -8.85 -0.72 -16.99
C TRP A 171 -9.92 0.37 -16.93
N GLY A 172 -10.82 0.40 -17.93
CA GLY A 172 -11.94 1.33 -17.96
C GLY A 172 -12.83 1.23 -16.72
N LEU A 173 -13.19 0.00 -16.31
CA LEU A 173 -13.94 -0.25 -15.09
C LEU A 173 -13.18 0.24 -13.84
N THR A 174 -11.87 0.00 -13.78
CA THR A 174 -11.02 0.50 -12.67
C THR A 174 -11.10 2.01 -12.53
N LEU A 175 -10.99 2.74 -13.65
CA LEU A 175 -11.11 4.19 -13.65
C LEU A 175 -12.50 4.65 -13.20
N VAL A 176 -13.57 4.05 -13.72
CA VAL A 176 -14.95 4.37 -13.34
C VAL A 176 -15.19 4.13 -11.85
N VAL A 177 -14.73 3.00 -11.31
CA VAL A 177 -14.89 2.67 -9.88
C VAL A 177 -14.13 3.65 -9.00
N VAL A 178 -12.87 3.94 -9.31
CA VAL A 178 -12.03 4.82 -8.48
C VAL A 178 -12.48 6.28 -8.58
N LEU A 179 -12.65 6.81 -9.78
CA LEU A 179 -13.07 8.21 -9.98
C LEU A 179 -14.51 8.43 -9.54
N GLY A 180 -15.40 7.47 -9.83
CA GLY A 180 -16.78 7.48 -9.33
C GLY A 180 -16.83 7.49 -7.81
N ARG A 181 -15.94 6.73 -7.15
CA ARG A 181 -15.84 6.75 -5.68
C ARG A 181 -15.32 8.08 -5.13
N VAL A 182 -14.34 8.69 -5.80
CA VAL A 182 -13.86 10.04 -5.43
C VAL A 182 -14.98 11.07 -5.55
N ALA A 183 -15.73 11.05 -6.67
CA ALA A 183 -16.87 11.94 -6.88
C ALA A 183 -17.97 11.71 -5.83
N TYR A 184 -18.30 10.45 -5.55
CA TYR A 184 -19.29 10.07 -4.54
C TYR A 184 -18.91 10.57 -3.14
N LEU A 185 -17.66 10.36 -2.70
CA LEU A 185 -17.19 10.83 -1.39
C LEU A 185 -17.10 12.36 -1.32
N ALA A 186 -16.75 13.02 -2.42
CA ALA A 186 -16.72 14.48 -2.49
C ALA A 186 -18.13 15.08 -2.34
N TRP A 187 -19.14 14.41 -2.91
CA TRP A 187 -20.54 14.81 -2.79
C TRP A 187 -21.14 14.51 -1.42
N LEU A 188 -20.87 13.33 -0.86
CA LEU A 188 -21.45 12.89 0.42
C LEU A 188 -20.82 13.57 1.63
N HIS A 189 -19.52 13.87 1.57
CA HIS A 189 -18.77 14.46 2.67
C HIS A 189 -18.19 15.81 2.27
N ASP A 190 -17.05 15.79 1.57
CA ASP A 190 -16.35 16.96 1.08
C ASP A 190 -15.14 16.54 0.23
N PHE A 191 -14.57 17.48 -0.52
CA PHE A 191 -13.41 17.24 -1.38
C PHE A 191 -12.15 16.78 -0.61
N ARG A 192 -11.92 17.29 0.60
CA ARG A 192 -10.74 16.89 1.40
C ARG A 192 -10.86 15.43 1.83
N THR A 193 -12.05 15.01 2.25
CA THR A 193 -12.34 13.62 2.63
C THR A 193 -12.16 12.65 1.45
N SER A 194 -12.63 13.02 0.25
CA SER A 194 -12.42 12.19 -0.95
C SER A 194 -10.95 12.08 -1.33
N MET A 195 -10.17 13.16 -1.22
CA MET A 195 -8.74 13.15 -1.46
C MET A 195 -7.96 12.34 -0.41
N ILE A 196 -8.37 12.35 0.86
CA ILE A 196 -7.79 11.47 1.89
C ILE A 196 -7.95 10.01 1.47
N TRP A 197 -9.15 9.62 1.02
CA TRP A 197 -9.41 8.25 0.55
C TRP A 197 -8.58 7.90 -0.70
N PHE A 198 -8.53 8.81 -1.68
CA PHE A 198 -7.80 8.59 -2.94
C PHE A 198 -6.29 8.47 -2.72
N VAL A 199 -5.70 9.37 -1.93
CA VAL A 199 -4.27 9.33 -1.59
C VAL A 199 -3.96 8.11 -0.74
N LYS A 200 -4.85 7.72 0.18
CA LYS A 200 -4.73 6.44 0.90
C LYS A 200 -4.62 5.30 -0.11
N LEU A 201 -5.63 5.13 -0.97
CA LEU A 201 -5.69 4.06 -1.98
C LEU A 201 -4.42 3.95 -2.82
N ILE A 202 -3.97 5.06 -3.43
CA ILE A 202 -2.79 5.05 -4.33
C ILE A 202 -1.52 4.69 -3.56
N THR A 203 -1.40 5.14 -2.32
CA THR A 203 -0.19 4.95 -1.52
C THR A 203 -0.21 3.69 -0.67
N ASP A 204 -1.34 2.99 -0.59
CA ASP A 204 -1.50 1.76 0.20
C ASP A 204 -0.45 0.70 -0.15
N PRO A 205 -0.19 0.38 -1.44
CA PRO A 205 0.83 -0.59 -1.79
C PRO A 205 2.21 -0.28 -1.17
N PHE A 206 2.63 0.99 -1.20
CA PHE A 206 3.93 1.38 -0.62
C PHE A 206 3.95 1.31 0.91
N THR A 207 2.84 1.65 1.56
CA THR A 207 2.75 1.56 3.02
C THR A 207 2.61 0.13 3.50
N ASP A 208 1.94 -0.73 2.74
CA ASP A 208 1.77 -2.16 3.03
C ASP A 208 3.13 -2.88 2.98
N ILE A 209 4.00 -2.57 2.01
CA ILE A 209 5.39 -3.08 2.03
C ILE A 209 6.08 -2.72 3.35
N LYS A 210 6.00 -1.45 3.77
CA LYS A 210 6.67 -1.00 5.00
C LYS A 210 6.07 -1.61 6.27
N ALA A 211 4.76 -1.86 6.27
CA ALA A 211 4.02 -2.39 7.42
C ALA A 211 4.23 -3.90 7.58
N TYR A 212 4.23 -4.65 6.48
CA TYR A 212 4.14 -6.11 6.51
C TYR A 212 5.42 -6.83 6.09
N LEU A 213 6.43 -6.12 5.57
CA LEU A 213 7.72 -6.74 5.27
C LEU A 213 8.39 -7.22 6.56
N PRO A 214 8.63 -8.53 6.71
CA PRO A 214 9.19 -9.08 7.94
C PRO A 214 10.66 -8.68 8.07
N ARG A 215 11.07 -8.24 9.25
CA ARG A 215 12.43 -7.74 9.52
C ARG A 215 13.33 -8.80 10.13
N SER A 216 12.77 -9.92 10.57
CA SER A 216 13.50 -11.01 11.20
C SER A 216 13.01 -12.37 10.75
N ALA A 217 13.87 -13.38 10.80
CA ALA A 217 13.50 -14.78 10.51
C ALA A 217 12.37 -15.29 11.43
N ARG A 218 12.25 -14.74 12.64
CA ARG A 218 11.15 -15.06 13.56
C ARG A 218 9.81 -14.53 13.06
N GLU A 219 9.77 -13.31 12.51
CA GLU A 219 8.55 -12.77 11.91
C GLU A 219 8.15 -13.52 10.65
N TRP A 220 9.11 -13.97 9.84
CA TRP A 220 8.83 -14.85 8.71
C TRP A 220 8.13 -16.16 9.13
N ARG A 221 8.43 -16.68 10.33
CA ARG A 221 7.75 -17.87 10.86
C ARG A 221 6.27 -17.63 11.19
N ALA A 222 5.85 -16.38 11.40
CA ALA A 222 4.44 -16.07 11.68
C ALA A 222 3.51 -16.34 10.48
N PHE A 223 4.06 -16.53 9.27
CA PHE A 223 3.29 -16.90 8.08
C PHE A 223 3.28 -18.41 7.78
N LEU A 224 4.06 -19.21 8.52
CA LEU A 224 4.09 -20.66 8.32
C LEU A 224 2.93 -21.32 9.09
N PRO A 225 2.27 -22.34 8.51
CA PRO A 225 1.27 -23.12 9.23
C PRO A 225 1.89 -23.78 10.47
N PRO A 226 1.11 -23.99 11.55
CA PRO A 226 1.63 -24.54 12.81
C PRO A 226 2.15 -25.98 12.70
N TYR A 227 1.87 -26.68 11.60
CA TYR A 227 2.34 -28.03 11.33
C TYR A 227 3.77 -27.99 10.79
N GLY A 228 4.76 -27.83 11.67
CA GLY A 228 6.14 -27.75 11.19
C GLY A 228 7.28 -27.87 12.19
N LEU A 229 7.05 -28.01 13.50
CA LEU A 229 8.17 -28.27 14.42
C LEU A 229 7.78 -29.22 15.56
N PRO A 230 8.62 -30.25 15.84
CA PRO A 230 8.62 -30.92 17.14
C PRO A 230 8.82 -29.86 18.22
N GLU A 231 8.11 -29.97 19.33
CA GLU A 231 8.44 -29.24 20.55
C GLU A 231 9.95 -29.44 20.81
N MET A 232 10.74 -28.38 20.65
CA MET A 232 12.08 -28.41 21.22
C MET A 232 11.90 -28.38 22.72
N SER A 233 11.84 -29.58 23.30
CA SER A 233 12.00 -29.86 24.72
C SER A 233 13.13 -28.98 25.23
N GLN A 234 12.78 -27.99 26.05
CA GLN A 234 13.74 -27.28 26.87
C GLN A 234 14.35 -28.32 27.80
N LYS A 235 15.53 -28.83 27.44
CA LYS A 235 16.35 -29.58 28.39
C LYS A 235 16.88 -28.58 29.41
N HIS A 236 16.42 -28.77 30.64
CA HIS A 236 17.00 -28.25 31.87
C HIS A 236 18.46 -28.68 32.05
#